data_AF-A0A939T865-F1
#
_entry.id   AF-A0A939T865-F1
#
_cell.length_a   1.000
_cell.length_b   1.000
_cell.length_c   1.000
_cell.angle_alpha   90.00
_cell.angle_beta   90.00
_cell.angle_gamma   90.00
#
_symmetry.space_group_name_H-M   'P 1'
#
loop_
_entity.id
_entity.type
_entity.pdbx_description
1 polymer ?
#
loop_
_entity_poly.entity_id
_entity_poly.type
_entity_poly.pdbx_seq_one_letter_code
_entity_poly.pdbx_strand_id
1 'polypeptide(L)'
;MHTERDTRARVARLILEHGPVTASVLGERMGLTPAAVRRHLDALLAEGMIEIETRRSPAKKGRGRPAKWFAITDAGRNAFVHAYDDLATSALRFLAETAGEQAVAEFARRQVADLERRYHPAVQAVPPHQRVRKLAEALSADGYAAAAGKAPQSGGGEQLCQHHCPVAHVAAEFPQLCEAETEAFSRLLGTPVQRLATIAHGDGICTTHVSPRSLCGGEPAADGQITDDEESGGISL
;
A
#
# COMPACT_ATOMS: atom_id res chain seq x y z
N MET A 1 19.28 -27.03 1.58
CA MET A 1 18.79 -27.96 2.64
C MET A 1 17.73 -27.20 3.42
N HIS A 2 16.44 -27.44 3.17
CA HIS A 2 15.38 -26.68 3.83
C HIS A 2 15.20 -27.18 5.27
N THR A 3 15.24 -26.26 6.23
CA THR A 3 15.01 -26.57 7.64
C THR A 3 13.53 -26.86 7.89
N GLU A 4 13.21 -27.56 8.98
CA GLU A 4 11.84 -27.92 9.34
C GLU A 4 10.94 -26.67 9.53
N ARG A 5 11.55 -25.55 9.93
CA ARG A 5 10.89 -24.24 10.11
C ARG A 5 10.55 -23.58 8.77
N ASP A 6 11.43 -23.70 7.77
CA ASP A 6 11.23 -23.22 6.39
C ASP A 6 10.08 -23.96 5.70
N THR A 7 10.00 -25.29 5.91
CA THR A 7 8.89 -26.10 5.36
C THR A 7 7.54 -25.74 6.00
N ARG A 8 7.51 -25.48 7.31
CA ARG A 8 6.29 -25.06 8.04
C ARG A 8 5.79 -23.69 7.58
N ALA A 9 6.70 -22.74 7.38
CA ALA A 9 6.36 -21.42 6.85
C ALA A 9 5.74 -21.52 5.45
N ARG A 10 6.30 -22.38 4.59
CA ARG A 10 5.75 -22.64 3.24
C ARG A 10 4.36 -23.28 3.27
N VAL A 11 4.09 -24.21 4.20
CA VAL A 11 2.75 -24.81 4.38
C VAL A 11 1.71 -23.74 4.70
N ALA A 12 1.97 -22.92 5.72
CA ALA A 12 1.02 -21.88 6.11
C ALA A 12 0.87 -20.77 5.07
N ARG A 13 1.93 -20.45 4.32
CA ARG A 13 1.85 -19.54 3.15
C ARG A 13 0.88 -20.05 2.10
N LEU A 14 0.95 -21.34 1.74
CA LEU A 14 0.03 -21.94 0.76
C LEU A 14 -1.42 -21.92 1.24
N ILE A 15 -1.67 -22.01 2.56
CA ILE A 15 -3.01 -21.87 3.14
C ILE A 15 -3.48 -20.41 3.08
N LEU A 16 -2.58 -19.45 3.33
CA LEU A 16 -2.89 -18.02 3.24
C LEU A 16 -3.23 -17.60 1.80
N GLU A 17 -2.48 -18.06 0.81
CA GLU A 17 -2.63 -17.68 -0.61
C GLU A 17 -3.84 -18.34 -1.28
N HIS A 18 -4.14 -19.60 -0.96
CA HIS A 18 -5.21 -20.36 -1.62
C HIS A 18 -6.51 -20.43 -0.81
N GLY A 19 -6.53 -19.82 0.37
CA GLY A 19 -7.62 -19.98 1.32
C GLY A 19 -7.67 -21.42 1.85
N PRO A 20 -8.85 -21.87 2.31
CA PRO A 20 -8.97 -23.17 2.95
C PRO A 20 -8.55 -24.31 2.00
N VAL A 21 -7.60 -25.14 2.42
CA VAL A 21 -7.01 -26.22 1.59
C VAL A 21 -6.84 -27.52 2.37
N THR A 22 -6.75 -28.65 1.67
CA THR A 22 -6.56 -29.97 2.29
C THR A 22 -5.08 -30.38 2.30
N ALA A 23 -4.72 -31.29 3.21
CA ALA A 23 -3.36 -31.83 3.29
C ALA A 23 -2.88 -32.55 2.01
N SER A 24 -3.80 -33.10 1.21
CA SER A 24 -3.46 -33.73 -0.08
C SER A 24 -2.98 -32.70 -1.10
N VAL A 25 -3.74 -31.60 -1.24
CA VAL A 25 -3.43 -30.51 -2.16
C VAL A 25 -2.11 -29.83 -1.77
N LEU A 26 -1.89 -29.64 -0.46
CA LEU A 26 -0.62 -29.12 0.04
C LEU A 26 0.56 -30.07 -0.26
N GLY A 27 0.38 -31.38 -0.07
CA GLY A 27 1.39 -32.39 -0.41
C GLY A 27 1.79 -32.36 -1.88
N GLU A 28 0.80 -32.34 -2.77
CA GLU A 28 1.02 -32.26 -4.23
C GLU A 28 1.80 -31.00 -4.63
N ARG A 29 1.41 -29.83 -4.12
CA ARG A 29 2.06 -28.55 -4.44
C ARG A 29 3.47 -28.43 -3.87
N MET A 30 3.75 -29.11 -2.76
CA MET A 30 5.05 -29.06 -2.10
C MET A 30 6.00 -30.16 -2.55
N GLY A 31 5.54 -31.13 -3.35
CA GLY A 31 6.32 -32.34 -3.66
C GLY A 31 6.57 -33.21 -2.42
N LEU A 32 5.68 -33.16 -1.44
CA LEU A 32 5.78 -33.86 -0.16
C LEU A 32 4.66 -34.89 -0.01
N THR A 33 4.91 -35.94 0.78
CA THR A 33 3.83 -36.87 1.12
C THR A 33 2.81 -36.18 2.03
N PRO A 34 1.51 -36.54 1.94
CA PRO A 34 0.51 -35.99 2.85
C PRO A 34 0.82 -36.23 4.34
N ALA A 35 1.56 -37.30 4.67
CA ALA A 35 2.01 -37.57 6.03
C ALA A 35 3.07 -36.57 6.52
N ALA A 36 4.02 -36.17 5.67
CA ALA A 36 5.01 -35.15 6.00
C ALA A 36 4.36 -33.78 6.24
N VAL A 37 3.40 -33.40 5.39
CA VAL A 37 2.66 -32.13 5.54
C VAL A 37 1.80 -32.12 6.82
N ARG A 38 1.19 -33.25 7.19
CA ARG A 38 0.37 -33.33 8.42
C ARG A 38 1.14 -32.96 9.68
N ARG A 39 2.41 -33.36 9.81
CA ARG A 39 3.25 -32.98 10.97
C ARG A 39 3.38 -31.47 11.12
N HIS A 40 3.51 -30.75 10.00
CA HIS A 40 3.58 -29.29 9.99
C HIS A 40 2.21 -28.65 10.27
N LEU A 41 1.13 -29.22 9.74
CA LEU A 41 -0.24 -28.77 10.03
C LEU A 41 -0.58 -28.94 11.51
N ASP A 42 -0.19 -30.05 12.13
CA ASP A 42 -0.42 -30.30 13.56
C ASP A 42 0.32 -29.28 14.43
N ALA A 43 1.55 -28.92 14.07
CA ALA A 43 2.31 -27.86 14.75
C ALA A 43 1.65 -26.48 14.59
N LEU A 44 1.22 -26.13 13.37
CA LEU A 44 0.53 -24.87 13.10
C LEU A 44 -0.83 -24.76 13.82
N LEU A 45 -1.55 -25.87 14.00
CA LEU A 45 -2.77 -25.93 14.80
C LEU A 45 -2.47 -25.73 16.29
N ALA A 46 -1.42 -26.36 16.80
CA ALA A 46 -1.01 -26.22 18.19
C ALA A 46 -0.56 -24.78 18.52
N GLU A 47 0.04 -24.10 17.53
CA GLU A 47 0.43 -22.69 17.62
C GLU A 47 -0.75 -21.72 17.39
N GLY A 48 -1.96 -22.21 17.06
CA GLY A 48 -3.14 -21.37 16.78
C GLY A 48 -3.05 -20.57 15.48
N MET A 49 -2.11 -20.91 14.60
CA MET A 49 -1.83 -20.21 13.34
C MET A 49 -2.80 -20.60 12.21
N ILE A 50 -3.35 -21.82 12.30
CA ILE A 50 -4.36 -22.33 11.38
C ILE A 50 -5.51 -22.96 12.17
N GLU A 51 -6.66 -23.11 11.53
CA GLU A 51 -7.83 -23.76 12.08
C GLU A 51 -8.38 -24.82 11.12
N ILE A 52 -9.16 -25.77 11.66
CA ILE A 52 -9.83 -26.80 10.86
C ILE A 52 -11.22 -26.31 10.48
N GLU A 53 -11.42 -26.04 9.19
CA GLU A 53 -12.73 -25.76 8.62
C GLU A 53 -13.37 -27.07 8.13
N THR A 54 -14.60 -27.34 8.55
CA THR A 54 -15.35 -28.50 8.05
C THR A 54 -16.30 -28.05 6.94
N ARG A 55 -15.86 -28.15 5.68
CA ARG A 55 -16.71 -27.85 4.53
C ARG A 55 -17.59 -29.05 4.19
N ARG A 56 -18.91 -28.83 4.09
CA ARG A 56 -19.82 -29.82 3.49
C ARG A 56 -19.52 -29.90 1.99
N SER A 57 -18.83 -30.95 1.55
CA SER A 57 -18.71 -31.24 0.11
C SER A 57 -20.09 -31.61 -0.46
N PRO A 58 -20.57 -30.95 -1.53
CA PRO A 58 -21.65 -31.49 -2.34
C PRO A 58 -21.10 -32.71 -3.08
N ALA A 59 -21.59 -33.89 -2.69
CA ALA A 59 -21.46 -35.17 -3.39
C ALA A 59 -20.03 -35.68 -3.71
N LYS A 60 -19.56 -36.61 -2.87
CA LYS A 60 -19.08 -37.92 -3.36
C LYS A 60 -19.35 -38.99 -2.30
N LYS A 61 -20.25 -39.92 -2.63
CA LYS A 61 -20.43 -41.20 -1.92
C LYS A 61 -19.13 -42.00 -2.07
N GLY A 62 -18.26 -41.92 -1.07
CA GLY A 62 -17.11 -42.80 -0.92
C GLY A 62 -16.93 -43.16 0.55
N ARG A 63 -16.53 -44.39 0.85
CA ARG A 63 -16.14 -44.79 2.21
C ARG A 63 -14.88 -44.01 2.62
N GLY A 64 -15.01 -43.10 3.58
CA GLY A 64 -13.89 -42.37 4.16
C GLY A 64 -14.36 -41.21 5.05
N ARG A 65 -13.59 -40.91 6.10
CA ARG A 65 -13.82 -39.73 6.95
C ARG A 65 -13.69 -38.46 6.08
N PRO A 66 -14.58 -37.46 6.22
CA PRO A 66 -14.49 -36.21 5.46
C PRO A 66 -13.09 -35.59 5.53
N ALA A 67 -12.60 -35.07 4.40
CA ALA A 67 -11.30 -34.40 4.37
C ALA A 67 -11.35 -33.13 5.22
N LYS A 68 -10.39 -32.98 6.14
CA LYS A 68 -10.20 -31.74 6.91
C LYS A 68 -9.66 -30.66 5.97
N TRP A 69 -10.26 -29.48 6.02
CA TRP A 69 -9.73 -28.28 5.38
C TRP A 69 -9.04 -27.45 6.44
N PHE A 70 -7.93 -26.82 6.07
CA PHE A 70 -7.14 -25.97 6.95
C PHE A 70 -7.22 -24.55 6.41
N ALA A 71 -7.58 -23.62 7.28
CA ALA A 71 -7.66 -22.18 6.99
C ALA A 71 -6.67 -21.43 7.89
N ILE A 72 -6.13 -20.31 7.42
CA ILE A 72 -5.28 -19.43 8.23
C ILE A 72 -6.18 -18.69 9.25
N THR A 73 -5.76 -18.62 10.51
CA THR A 73 -6.44 -17.78 11.52
C THR A 73 -5.97 -16.33 11.39
N ASP A 74 -6.64 -15.40 12.06
CA ASP A 74 -6.18 -14.01 12.15
C ASP A 74 -4.81 -13.90 12.84
N ALA A 75 -4.57 -14.71 13.89
CA ALA A 75 -3.26 -14.79 14.55
C ALA A 75 -2.17 -15.30 13.59
N GLY A 76 -2.50 -16.34 12.80
CA GLY A 76 -1.64 -16.83 11.73
C GLY A 76 -1.30 -15.77 10.71
N ARG A 77 -2.32 -15.07 10.22
CA ARG A 77 -2.18 -13.99 9.24
C ARG A 77 -1.26 -12.88 9.77
N ASN A 78 -1.45 -12.43 11.01
CA ASN A 78 -0.63 -11.38 11.62
C ASN A 78 0.83 -11.80 11.82
N ALA A 79 1.08 -13.02 12.30
CA ALA A 79 2.45 -13.50 12.50
C ALA A 79 3.24 -13.66 11.19
N PHE A 80 2.57 -13.96 10.06
CA PHE A 80 3.22 -13.92 8.74
C PHE A 80 3.55 -12.50 8.29
N VAL A 81 2.64 -11.55 8.48
CA VAL A 81 2.88 -10.13 8.16
C VAL A 81 4.11 -9.61 8.92
N HIS A 82 4.20 -9.89 10.23
CA HIS A 82 5.35 -9.47 11.03
C HIS A 82 6.69 -10.10 10.62
N ALA A 83 6.70 -11.39 10.23
CA ALA A 83 7.95 -12.04 9.82
C ALA A 83 8.52 -11.48 8.50
N TYR A 84 7.67 -11.03 7.57
CA TYR A 84 8.12 -10.38 6.33
C TYR A 84 8.57 -8.95 6.58
N ASP A 85 7.87 -8.23 7.45
CA ASP A 85 8.27 -6.89 7.86
C ASP A 85 9.65 -6.93 8.55
N ASP A 86 9.88 -7.91 9.44
CA ASP A 86 11.19 -8.11 10.09
C ASP A 86 12.31 -8.40 9.06
N LEU A 87 12.04 -9.26 8.08
CA LEU A 87 13.00 -9.56 7.02
C LEU A 87 13.28 -8.34 6.15
N ALA A 88 12.25 -7.60 5.76
CA ALA A 88 12.37 -6.38 4.96
C ALA A 88 13.16 -5.29 5.71
N THR A 89 12.84 -5.08 6.98
CA THR A 89 13.57 -4.17 7.88
C THR A 89 15.03 -4.60 8.00
N SER A 90 15.31 -5.89 8.23
CA SER A 90 16.69 -6.40 8.30
C SER A 90 17.46 -6.21 6.99
N ALA A 91 16.81 -6.37 5.84
CA ALA A 91 17.44 -6.17 4.54
C ALA A 91 17.79 -4.68 4.31
N LEU A 92 16.89 -3.77 4.71
CA LEU A 92 17.15 -2.33 4.61
C LEU A 92 18.19 -1.85 5.62
N ARG A 93 18.24 -2.42 6.83
CA ARG A 93 19.34 -2.18 7.77
C ARG A 93 20.68 -2.59 7.17
N PHE A 94 20.76 -3.81 6.62
CA PHE A 94 21.96 -4.28 5.96
C PHE A 94 22.36 -3.36 4.79
N LEU A 95 21.40 -2.89 3.99
CA LEU A 95 21.66 -1.94 2.91
C LEU A 95 22.19 -0.60 3.44
N ALA A 96 21.59 -0.07 4.51
CA ALA A 96 22.03 1.16 5.16
C ALA A 96 23.46 1.02 5.72
N GLU A 97 23.76 -0.10 6.36
CA GLU A 97 25.08 -0.39 6.94
C GLU A 97 26.17 -0.56 5.87
N THR A 98 25.85 -1.20 4.75
CA THR A 98 26.84 -1.56 3.72
C THR A 98 26.99 -0.52 2.62
N ALA A 99 25.93 0.21 2.29
CA ALA A 99 25.88 1.15 1.17
C ALA A 99 25.41 2.56 1.55
N GLY A 100 25.09 2.79 2.83
CA GLY A 100 24.66 4.09 3.36
C GLY A 100 23.19 4.41 3.14
N GLU A 101 22.71 5.45 3.82
CA GLU A 101 21.30 5.90 3.78
C GLU A 101 20.85 6.33 2.37
N GLN A 102 21.76 6.82 1.54
CA GLN A 102 21.45 7.20 0.16
C GLN A 102 21.04 5.99 -0.70
N ALA A 103 21.60 4.81 -0.42
CA ALA A 103 21.19 3.58 -1.08
C ALA A 103 19.77 3.17 -0.69
N VAL A 104 19.38 3.38 0.58
CA VAL A 104 18.00 3.18 1.06
C VAL A 104 17.04 4.14 0.35
N ALA A 105 17.40 5.42 0.24
CA ALA A 105 16.59 6.41 -0.48
C ALA A 105 16.42 6.06 -1.97
N GLU A 106 17.48 5.59 -2.61
CA GLU A 106 17.42 5.13 -4.00
C GLU A 106 16.57 3.88 -4.17
N PHE A 107 16.67 2.92 -3.24
CA PHE A 107 15.79 1.75 -3.21
C PHE A 107 14.32 2.17 -3.07
N ALA A 108 14.01 3.07 -2.14
CA ALA A 108 12.66 3.60 -1.94
C ALA A 108 12.11 4.26 -3.21
N ARG A 109 12.90 5.13 -3.87
CA ARG A 109 12.51 5.75 -5.14
C ARG A 109 12.24 4.73 -6.24
N ARG A 110 13.04 3.66 -6.35
CA ARG A 110 12.81 2.59 -7.34
C ARG A 110 11.52 1.82 -7.07
N GLN A 111 11.27 1.45 -5.82
CA GLN A 111 10.03 0.78 -5.42
C GLN A 111 8.80 1.62 -5.78
N VAL A 112 8.86 2.93 -5.52
CA VAL A 112 7.75 3.83 -5.83
C VAL A 112 7.65 4.14 -7.33
N ALA A 113 8.76 4.20 -8.07
CA ALA A 113 8.72 4.39 -9.53
C ALA A 113 7.94 3.26 -10.23
N ASP A 114 8.03 2.03 -9.71
CA ASP A 114 7.24 0.91 -10.22
C ASP A 114 5.74 1.05 -9.92
N LEU A 115 5.38 1.55 -8.72
CA LEU A 115 4.00 1.92 -8.37
C LEU A 115 3.48 3.04 -9.30
N GLU A 116 4.26 4.10 -9.44
CA GLU A 116 3.96 5.25 -10.29
C GLU A 116 3.71 4.82 -11.74
N ARG A 117 4.57 3.97 -12.31
CA ARG A 117 4.39 3.43 -13.67
C ARG A 117 3.07 2.68 -13.83
N ARG A 118 2.63 1.92 -12.82
CA ARG A 118 1.35 1.19 -12.85
C ARG A 118 0.14 2.12 -12.75
N TYR A 119 0.23 3.16 -11.92
CA TYR A 119 -0.89 4.06 -11.67
C TYR A 119 -1.03 5.16 -12.73
N HIS A 120 0.08 5.58 -13.33
CA HIS A 120 0.13 6.70 -14.26
C HIS A 120 -0.91 6.61 -15.39
N PRO A 121 -1.05 5.49 -16.14
CA PRO A 121 -2.05 5.42 -17.20
C PRO A 121 -3.49 5.66 -16.71
N ALA A 122 -3.84 5.09 -15.55
CA ALA A 122 -5.17 5.25 -14.98
C ALA A 122 -5.42 6.68 -14.47
N VAL A 123 -4.42 7.30 -13.82
CA VAL A 123 -4.52 8.66 -13.28
C VAL A 123 -4.52 9.71 -14.40
N GLN A 124 -3.75 9.52 -15.46
CA GLN A 124 -3.72 10.47 -16.59
C GLN A 124 -4.93 10.34 -17.52
N ALA A 125 -5.64 9.21 -17.51
CA ALA A 125 -6.84 9.00 -18.32
C ALA A 125 -8.06 9.82 -17.86
N VAL A 126 -8.00 10.43 -16.67
CA VAL A 126 -9.08 11.25 -16.11
C VAL A 126 -8.71 12.74 -16.07
N PRO A 127 -9.71 13.64 -16.10
CA PRO A 127 -9.47 15.07 -15.95
C PRO A 127 -8.74 15.41 -14.64
N PRO A 128 -7.96 16.50 -14.61
CA PRO A 128 -7.23 16.98 -13.44
C PRO A 128 -7.96 16.93 -12.09
N HIS A 129 -9.23 17.32 -12.04
CA HIS A 129 -10.06 17.37 -10.83
C HIS A 129 -10.54 15.99 -10.32
N GLN A 130 -10.26 14.91 -11.05
CA GLN A 130 -10.60 13.54 -10.67
C GLN A 130 -9.37 12.71 -10.29
N ARG A 131 -8.16 13.26 -10.43
CA ARG A 131 -6.91 12.51 -10.29
C ARG A 131 -6.67 12.03 -8.86
N VAL A 132 -6.98 12.83 -7.85
CA VAL A 132 -6.82 12.43 -6.44
C VAL A 132 -7.73 11.25 -6.11
N ARG A 133 -9.00 11.33 -6.53
CA ARG A 133 -9.93 10.20 -6.42
C ARG A 133 -9.42 8.97 -7.17
N LYS A 134 -8.90 9.15 -8.39
CA LYS A 134 -8.43 8.01 -9.18
C LYS A 134 -7.19 7.35 -8.58
N LEU A 135 -6.30 8.14 -8.01
CA LEU A 135 -5.16 7.66 -7.25
C LEU A 135 -5.59 6.90 -5.99
N ALA A 136 -6.59 7.40 -5.25
CA ALA A 136 -7.15 6.69 -4.09
C ALA A 136 -7.76 5.32 -4.47
N GLU A 137 -8.46 5.24 -5.61
CA GLU A 137 -8.98 3.97 -6.12
C GLU A 137 -7.85 2.98 -6.45
N ALA A 138 -6.78 3.44 -7.11
CA ALA A 138 -5.63 2.61 -7.46
C ALA A 138 -4.88 2.11 -6.20
N LEU A 139 -4.65 2.99 -5.24
CA LEU A 139 -4.04 2.65 -3.95
C LEU A 139 -4.90 1.65 -3.17
N SER A 140 -6.23 1.81 -3.18
CA SER A 140 -7.14 0.87 -2.54
C SER A 140 -7.08 -0.52 -3.17
N ALA A 141 -6.96 -0.60 -4.51
CA ALA A 141 -6.80 -1.87 -5.21
C ALA A 141 -5.50 -2.60 -4.82
N ASP A 142 -4.46 -1.85 -4.44
CA ASP A 142 -3.20 -2.37 -3.92
C ASP A 142 -3.18 -2.53 -2.38
N GLY A 143 -4.33 -2.37 -1.72
CA GLY A 143 -4.49 -2.68 -0.29
C GLY A 143 -4.21 -1.54 0.68
N TYR A 144 -4.08 -0.29 0.22
CA TYR A 144 -3.87 0.87 1.11
C TYR A 144 -5.15 1.42 1.78
N ALA A 145 -6.33 0.86 1.45
CA ALA A 145 -7.63 1.33 1.94
C ALA A 145 -7.72 2.88 1.88
N ALA A 146 -7.58 3.43 0.69
CA ALA A 146 -7.39 4.85 0.48
C ALA A 146 -8.69 5.57 0.07
N ALA A 147 -8.84 6.82 0.50
CA ALA A 147 -9.98 7.68 0.19
C ALA A 147 -9.50 9.07 -0.22
N ALA A 148 -10.25 9.71 -1.11
CA ALA A 148 -10.05 11.11 -1.49
C ALA A 148 -11.20 11.97 -0.94
N GLY A 149 -10.89 13.17 -0.48
CA GLY A 149 -11.86 14.12 0.05
C GLY A 149 -11.41 15.57 -0.15
N LYS A 150 -12.27 16.52 0.23
CA LYS A 150 -11.88 17.93 0.31
C LYS A 150 -11.00 18.15 1.54
N ALA A 151 -10.01 19.02 1.42
CA ALA A 151 -9.29 19.47 2.60
C ALA A 151 -10.26 20.19 3.58
N PRO A 152 -10.07 20.07 4.91
CA PRO A 152 -10.97 20.67 5.91
C PRO A 152 -11.07 22.20 5.81
N GLN A 153 -10.04 22.85 5.28
CA GLN A 153 -9.99 24.30 5.09
C GLN A 153 -10.66 24.68 3.77
N SER A 154 -11.58 25.64 3.81
CA SER A 154 -12.23 26.20 2.62
C SER A 154 -11.19 26.73 1.63
N GLY A 155 -11.23 26.25 0.39
CA GLY A 155 -10.25 26.60 -0.64
C GLY A 155 -8.88 25.92 -0.49
N GLY A 156 -8.71 25.02 0.48
CA GLY A 156 -7.46 24.31 0.78
C GLY A 156 -7.15 23.09 -0.11
N GLY A 157 -7.80 22.94 -1.26
CA GLY A 157 -7.54 21.79 -2.16
C GLY A 157 -8.18 20.47 -1.70
N GLU A 158 -7.48 19.37 -1.96
CA GLU A 158 -7.96 18.00 -1.74
C GLU A 158 -7.09 17.28 -0.69
N GLN A 159 -7.61 16.18 -0.15
CA GLN A 159 -6.88 15.27 0.73
C GLN A 159 -6.94 13.85 0.19
N LEU A 160 -5.81 13.16 0.27
CA LEU A 160 -5.68 11.73 0.07
C LEU A 160 -5.35 11.09 1.42
N CYS A 161 -6.22 10.18 1.86
CA CYS A 161 -6.09 9.50 3.13
C CYS A 161 -5.88 8.00 2.90
N GLN A 162 -4.93 7.37 3.59
CA GLN A 162 -4.71 5.92 3.56
C GLN A 162 -4.96 5.35 4.95
N HIS A 163 -6.00 4.52 5.09
CA HIS A 163 -6.36 3.87 6.36
C HIS A 163 -5.54 2.61 6.65
N HIS A 164 -4.77 2.15 5.66
CA HIS A 164 -3.83 1.04 5.81
C HIS A 164 -2.57 1.35 4.99
N CYS A 165 -1.40 1.00 5.53
CA CYS A 165 -0.14 1.12 4.82
C CYS A 165 0.60 -0.22 4.93
N PRO A 166 0.71 -1.00 3.83
CA PRO A 166 1.33 -2.33 3.85
C PRO A 166 2.80 -2.34 4.29
N VAL A 167 3.47 -1.19 4.27
CA VAL A 167 4.88 -1.05 4.67
C VAL A 167 5.06 -0.17 5.91
N ALA A 168 4.00 0.10 6.68
CA ALA A 168 4.05 1.00 7.83
C ALA A 168 5.12 0.61 8.85
N HIS A 169 5.27 -0.68 9.12
CA HIS A 169 6.27 -1.17 10.07
C HIS A 169 7.70 -0.89 9.61
N VAL A 170 7.99 -1.16 8.33
CA VAL A 170 9.31 -0.90 7.73
C VAL A 170 9.57 0.61 7.63
N ALA A 171 8.56 1.37 7.24
CA ALA A 171 8.66 2.83 7.08
C ALA A 171 8.81 3.59 8.40
N ALA A 172 8.50 2.96 9.54
CA ALA A 172 8.75 3.54 10.87
C ALA A 172 10.24 3.69 11.15
N GLU A 173 11.08 2.80 10.61
CA GLU A 173 12.53 2.88 10.72
C GLU A 173 13.18 3.51 9.48
N PHE A 174 12.55 3.35 8.31
CA PHE A 174 13.04 3.89 7.03
C PHE A 174 12.05 4.90 6.42
N PRO A 175 12.02 6.16 6.91
CA PRO A 175 11.11 7.21 6.44
C PRO A 175 11.24 7.53 4.95
N GLN A 176 12.38 7.19 4.33
CA GLN A 176 12.64 7.36 2.90
C GLN A 176 11.55 6.70 2.03
N LEU A 177 10.87 5.66 2.53
CA LEU A 177 9.72 5.03 1.88
C LEU A 177 8.52 5.98 1.77
N CYS A 178 8.19 6.67 2.87
CA CYS A 178 7.11 7.67 2.91
C CYS A 178 7.44 8.91 2.08
N GLU A 179 8.71 9.33 2.09
CA GLU A 179 9.20 10.47 1.31
C GLU A 179 9.08 10.18 -0.20
N ALA A 180 9.61 9.04 -0.65
CA ALA A 180 9.52 8.62 -2.05
C ALA A 180 8.07 8.50 -2.53
N GLU A 181 7.17 7.95 -1.71
CA GLU A 181 5.73 7.87 -2.00
C GLU A 181 5.13 9.27 -2.20
N THR A 182 5.46 10.20 -1.31
CA THR A 182 4.96 11.58 -1.35
C THR A 182 5.44 12.30 -2.62
N GLU A 183 6.71 12.13 -3.00
CA GLU A 183 7.23 12.67 -4.26
C GLU A 183 6.50 12.12 -5.49
N ALA A 184 6.22 10.81 -5.51
CA ALA A 184 5.50 10.19 -6.61
C ALA A 184 4.04 10.64 -6.69
N PHE A 185 3.37 10.86 -5.55
CA PHE A 185 2.04 11.45 -5.54
C PHE A 185 2.05 12.85 -6.16
N SER A 186 3.06 13.67 -5.83
CA SER A 186 3.26 14.99 -6.46
C SER A 186 3.34 14.88 -7.98
N ARG A 187 4.16 13.95 -8.49
CA ARG A 187 4.33 13.72 -9.94
C ARG A 187 3.07 13.20 -10.62
N LEU A 188 2.42 12.19 -10.04
CA LEU A 188 1.18 11.60 -10.58
C LEU A 188 0.05 12.62 -10.67
N LEU A 189 -0.10 13.44 -9.63
CA LEU A 189 -1.15 14.45 -9.57
C LEU A 189 -0.77 15.69 -10.40
N GLY A 190 0.51 16.00 -10.53
CA GLY A 190 1.01 17.20 -11.20
C GLY A 190 0.72 18.47 -10.37
N THR A 191 0.70 18.33 -9.06
CA THR A 191 0.47 19.41 -8.08
C THR A 191 1.30 19.12 -6.84
N PRO A 192 1.84 20.14 -6.14
CA PRO A 192 2.50 19.95 -4.88
C PRO A 192 1.60 19.21 -3.88
N VAL A 193 2.20 18.29 -3.14
CA VAL A 193 1.55 17.58 -2.05
C VAL A 193 2.38 17.71 -0.79
N GLN A 194 1.73 17.61 0.36
CA GLN A 194 2.38 17.62 1.66
C GLN A 194 1.83 16.49 2.52
N ARG A 195 2.72 15.66 3.07
CA ARG A 195 2.35 14.66 4.07
C ARG A 195 2.10 15.36 5.41
N LEU A 196 0.92 15.15 5.98
CA LEU A 196 0.49 15.72 7.26
C LEU A 196 0.56 14.73 8.42
N ALA A 197 0.31 13.45 8.14
CA ALA A 197 0.28 12.37 9.12
C ALA A 197 0.69 11.05 8.46
N THR A 198 1.26 10.13 9.22
CA THR A 198 1.67 8.80 8.74
C THR A 198 1.46 7.72 9.80
N ILE A 199 0.90 6.59 9.39
CA ILE A 199 0.78 5.39 10.24
C ILE A 199 2.15 4.94 10.77
N ALA A 200 3.20 5.07 9.96
CA ALA A 200 4.58 4.74 10.33
C ALA A 200 5.08 5.51 11.59
N HIS A 201 4.61 6.74 11.80
CA HIS A 201 4.97 7.56 12.98
C HIS A 201 3.91 7.48 14.09
N GLY A 202 3.00 6.50 14.05
CA GLY A 202 2.02 6.26 15.09
C GLY A 202 0.66 6.95 14.91
N ASP A 203 0.42 7.61 13.79
CA ASP A 203 -0.91 8.15 13.48
C ASP A 203 -1.88 7.01 13.11
N GLY A 204 -3.19 7.24 13.31
CA GLY A 204 -4.22 6.28 12.89
C GLY A 204 -4.47 6.23 11.38
N ILE A 205 -3.93 7.19 10.62
CA ILE A 205 -4.17 7.35 9.18
C ILE A 205 -3.04 8.13 8.51
N CYS A 206 -2.60 7.73 7.33
CA CYS A 206 -1.73 8.59 6.53
C CYS A 206 -2.58 9.66 5.87
N THR A 207 -2.23 10.94 6.05
CA THR A 207 -2.94 12.07 5.41
C THR A 207 -1.99 12.84 4.53
N THR A 208 -2.32 12.96 3.25
CA THR A 208 -1.60 13.78 2.28
C THR A 208 -2.51 14.91 1.80
N HIS A 209 -2.10 16.15 2.02
CA HIS A 209 -2.72 17.32 1.44
C HIS A 209 -2.27 17.50 -0.01
N VAL A 210 -3.22 17.75 -0.91
CA VAL A 210 -2.98 18.05 -2.32
C VAL A 210 -3.34 19.50 -2.57
N SER A 211 -2.34 20.31 -2.92
CA SER A 211 -2.53 21.73 -3.12
C SER A 211 -3.50 22.02 -4.27
N PRO A 212 -4.38 23.03 -4.12
CA PRO A 212 -5.28 23.41 -5.19
C PRO A 212 -4.50 23.88 -6.40
N ARG A 213 -4.97 23.46 -7.58
CA ARG A 213 -4.33 23.78 -8.87
C ARG A 213 -4.26 25.27 -9.15
N SER A 214 -5.20 26.06 -8.64
CA SER A 214 -5.20 27.52 -8.77
C SER A 214 -3.97 28.19 -8.15
N LEU A 215 -3.35 27.57 -7.14
CA LEU A 215 -2.13 28.08 -6.51
C LEU A 215 -0.85 27.65 -7.25
N CYS A 216 -0.97 26.71 -8.20
CA CYS A 216 0.16 26.18 -8.95
C CYS A 216 0.39 26.91 -10.29
N GLY A 217 -0.53 27.81 -10.68
CA GLY A 217 -0.43 28.65 -11.88
C GLY A 217 -0.05 30.08 -11.49
N GLY A 218 1.24 30.38 -11.49
CA GLY A 218 1.72 31.76 -11.49
C GLY A 218 1.85 32.27 -12.92
N GLU A 219 0.76 32.75 -13.52
CA GLU A 219 0.85 33.89 -14.43
C GLU A 219 0.52 35.13 -13.58
N PRO A 220 1.37 36.17 -13.55
CA PRO A 220 1.00 37.41 -12.90
C PRO A 220 -0.25 37.93 -13.62
N ALA A 221 -1.29 38.24 -12.84
CA ALA A 221 -2.44 38.95 -13.34
C ALA A 221 -1.93 40.19 -14.09
N ALA A 222 -2.20 40.25 -15.40
CA ALA A 222 -1.89 41.41 -16.21
C ALA A 222 -2.52 42.63 -15.53
N ASP A 223 -1.63 43.56 -15.19
CA ASP A 223 -1.94 44.86 -14.61
C ASP A 223 -3.13 45.47 -15.35
N GLY A 224 -4.20 45.76 -14.60
CA GLY A 224 -5.32 46.51 -15.13
C GLY A 224 -4.81 47.88 -15.56
N GLN A 225 -4.80 48.12 -16.86
CA GLN A 225 -4.52 49.42 -17.45
C GLN A 225 -5.28 50.52 -16.70
N ILE A 226 -4.50 51.33 -15.98
CA ILE A 226 -4.85 52.70 -15.64
C ILE A 226 -4.94 53.42 -16.98
N THR A 227 -6.15 53.72 -17.42
CA THR A 227 -6.38 54.67 -18.50
C THR A 227 -6.16 56.06 -17.92
N ASP A 228 -4.98 56.61 -18.17
CA ASP A 228 -4.74 58.04 -18.15
C ASP A 228 -5.52 58.66 -19.32
N ASP A 229 -6.72 59.18 -19.03
CA ASP A 229 -7.40 60.15 -19.89
C ASP A 229 -7.10 61.57 -19.35
N GLU A 230 -5.91 62.08 -19.68
CA GLU A 230 -5.67 63.51 -19.79
C GLU A 230 -5.62 63.88 -21.27
N GLU A 231 -6.63 64.58 -21.79
CA GLU A 231 -6.39 65.91 -22.36
C GLU A 231 -7.68 66.68 -22.69
N SER A 232 -7.77 67.84 -22.04
CA SER A 232 -8.03 69.17 -22.63
C SER A 232 -9.41 69.52 -23.22
N GLY A 233 -9.97 70.58 -22.62
CA GLY A 233 -10.64 71.64 -23.37
C GLY A 233 -11.94 72.16 -22.76
N GLY A 234 -11.93 73.41 -22.27
CA GLY A 234 -13.15 74.22 -22.25
C GLY A 234 -13.31 75.16 -21.06
N ILE A 235 -12.53 76.23 -21.00
CA ILE A 235 -12.91 77.46 -20.31
C ILE A 235 -13.91 78.20 -21.20
N SER A 236 -15.08 78.57 -20.67
CA SER A 236 -15.74 79.85 -21.01
C SER A 236 -16.96 80.12 -20.11
N LEU A 237 -16.83 81.23 -19.36
CA LEU A 237 -17.82 82.17 -18.79
C LEU A 237 -19.04 81.63 -18.01
#